data_AF-A0A4Q3SQA3-F1
#
_entry.id   AF-A0A4Q3SQA3-F1
#
_cell.length_a   1.000
_cell.length_b   1.000
_cell.length_c   1.000
_cell.angle_alpha   90.00
_cell.angle_beta   90.00
_cell.angle_gamma   90.00
#
_symmetry.space_group_name_H-M   'P 1'
#
loop_
_entity.id
_entity.type
_entity.pdbx_description
1 polymer ?
#
loop_
_entity_poly.entity_id
_entity_poly.type
_entity_poly.pdbx_seq_one_letter_code
_entity_poly.pdbx_strand_id
1 'polypeptide(L)'
;PKYSVPNAMMVEAVQMLARTEGIPLDPVYTGKIMAGLIGLARQGFFKPGEAVLFLHTGGLPSLHAYESADRYKQTVRWIQDRKLIFMLIYGAVVLLLAGLFLRLPTGFLPTEDQGGAIVQFQLPAGATLHRTVAVQRQVEDYFYEYEKQNIRTMFSVSGGGGGASGQNTGQGFINLTDWADRKGKDNSADAIVGRASAAFHNFRDARVFALVPPAIRGLGQSDGFTMELLNSSGMPRAEFDAARDKLLQAARNDPALASVRLTELPDIATLKIETDARKLAALGLSQSDVNTTLSTAWGGRYVNDFVDRGRVKRVYVQGDAPYRAEPSDLGEWYVRGAAGQMAPFSSFANVSWSQAPTTLSRFNGISSYEIQGSAAPGGSSGQAMEAIEKLASQIPGTSIAWSGLSYQERLSSGQAPLLYGLSLLVVFLCLAALYESWSIPLAVLLVIPLGLVGAVLAVTLRGLINDVYLQIGLLTTMGLAAKNAILIVEFAEQAEKRGTPVVEAAIEAARIRLRPILMTSLAFVFGVLPLAISTGAGAN
;
A
#
# COMPACT_ATOMS: atom_id res chain seq x y z
N PRO A 1 -24.00 47.10 12.60
CA PRO A 1 -22.92 47.31 13.60
C PRO A 1 -21.85 46.21 13.50
N LYS A 2 -20.56 46.58 13.55
CA LYS A 2 -19.46 45.59 13.66
C LYS A 2 -19.72 44.71 14.89
N TYR A 3 -19.58 43.40 14.73
CA TYR A 3 -20.07 42.38 15.68
C TYR A 3 -19.60 42.60 17.13
N SER A 4 -18.44 43.22 17.32
CA SER A 4 -17.73 43.33 18.61
C SER A 4 -17.64 44.75 19.20
N VAL A 5 -18.32 45.75 18.63
CA VAL A 5 -18.21 47.15 19.10
C VAL A 5 -19.50 47.58 19.83
N PRO A 6 -19.44 47.97 21.12
CA PRO A 6 -20.60 48.46 21.86
C PRO A 6 -21.14 49.76 21.24
N ASN A 7 -22.46 49.88 21.11
CA ASN A 7 -23.11 51.13 20.72
C ASN A 7 -23.68 51.86 21.97
N ALA A 8 -24.13 53.11 21.80
CA ALA A 8 -24.62 53.92 22.92
C ALA A 8 -25.74 53.24 23.74
N MET A 9 -26.63 52.50 23.09
CA MET A 9 -27.71 51.77 23.77
C MET A 9 -27.19 50.57 24.59
N MET A 10 -26.15 49.88 24.10
CA MET A 10 -25.50 48.81 24.86
C MET A 10 -24.79 49.36 26.09
N VAL A 11 -24.16 50.54 25.99
CA VAL A 11 -23.49 51.19 27.14
C VAL A 11 -24.52 51.59 28.20
N GLU A 12 -25.64 52.17 27.79
CA GLU A 12 -26.77 52.48 28.68
C GLU A 12 -27.30 51.22 29.38
N ALA A 13 -27.48 50.14 28.63
CA ALA A 13 -27.99 48.87 29.16
C ALA A 13 -27.04 48.23 30.18
N VAL A 14 -25.73 48.28 29.93
CA VAL A 14 -24.70 47.78 30.86
C VAL A 14 -24.62 48.66 32.11
N GLN A 15 -24.73 49.98 31.97
CA GLN A 15 -24.77 50.89 33.12
C GLN A 15 -26.03 50.68 33.99
N MET A 16 -27.17 50.39 33.37
CA MET A 16 -28.41 50.07 34.08
C MET A 16 -28.30 48.73 34.82
N LEU A 17 -27.73 47.70 34.18
CA LEU A 17 -27.41 46.43 34.82
C LEU A 17 -26.45 46.60 36.01
N ALA A 18 -25.43 47.45 35.88
CA ALA A 18 -24.47 47.72 36.95
C ALA A 18 -25.07 48.50 38.14
N ARG A 19 -26.16 49.25 37.91
CA ARG A 19 -26.90 49.97 38.96
C ARG A 19 -27.99 49.13 39.61
N THR A 20 -28.37 48.04 38.97
CA THR A 20 -29.32 47.05 39.49
C THR A 20 -28.53 45.84 39.99
N GLU A 21 -29.12 44.90 40.72
CA GLU A 21 -28.41 43.71 41.25
C GLU A 21 -28.07 42.68 40.14
N GLY A 22 -27.75 43.14 38.93
CA GLY A 22 -27.44 42.31 37.77
C GLY A 22 -25.96 41.98 37.67
N ILE A 23 -25.65 40.71 37.38
CA ILE A 23 -24.29 40.25 37.09
C ILE A 23 -24.09 40.22 35.56
N PRO A 24 -23.28 41.13 34.97
CA PRO A 24 -22.99 41.08 33.55
C PRO A 24 -21.99 39.95 33.23
N LEU A 25 -22.40 38.95 32.45
CA LEU A 25 -21.55 37.81 32.07
C LEU A 25 -20.71 38.08 30.80
N ASP A 26 -21.22 38.90 29.88
CA ASP A 26 -20.53 39.32 28.67
C ASP A 26 -20.97 40.75 28.27
N PRO A 27 -20.06 41.73 28.15
CA PRO A 27 -20.44 43.13 27.92
C PRO A 27 -21.08 43.38 26.55
N VAL A 28 -20.83 42.53 25.54
CA VAL A 28 -21.35 42.70 24.18
C VAL A 28 -22.68 41.97 24.01
N TYR A 29 -22.78 40.71 24.41
CA TYR A 29 -24.00 39.91 24.28
C TYR A 29 -25.04 40.31 25.34
N THR A 30 -24.64 40.43 26.60
CA THR A 30 -25.54 40.90 27.67
C THR A 30 -26.00 42.33 27.37
N GLY A 31 -25.08 43.19 26.91
CA GLY A 31 -25.39 44.58 26.53
C GLY A 31 -26.39 44.69 25.38
N LYS A 32 -26.26 43.86 24.33
CA LYS A 32 -27.21 43.84 23.19
C LYS A 32 -28.60 43.39 23.59
N ILE A 33 -28.68 42.29 24.34
CA ILE A 33 -29.95 41.69 24.70
C ILE A 33 -30.66 42.57 25.73
N MET A 34 -29.93 43.11 26.71
CA MET A 34 -30.48 44.05 27.68
C MET A 34 -30.93 45.36 27.01
N ALA A 35 -30.20 45.87 26.02
CA ALA A 35 -30.66 47.02 25.24
C ALA A 35 -31.98 46.74 24.50
N GLY A 36 -32.15 45.51 23.98
CA GLY A 36 -33.42 45.05 23.40
C GLY A 36 -34.55 44.99 24.43
N LEU A 37 -34.28 44.44 25.62
CA LEU A 37 -35.25 44.37 26.72
C LEU A 37 -35.71 45.77 27.17
N ILE A 38 -34.77 46.71 27.32
CA ILE A 38 -35.05 48.12 27.63
C ILE A 38 -35.88 48.76 26.51
N GLY A 39 -35.60 48.43 25.24
CA GLY A 39 -36.39 48.85 24.09
C GLY A 39 -37.84 48.36 24.17
N LEU A 40 -38.06 47.09 24.49
CA LEU A 40 -39.40 46.51 24.67
C LEU A 40 -40.16 47.18 25.82
N ALA A 41 -39.48 47.44 26.94
CA ALA A 41 -40.07 48.17 28.07
C ALA A 41 -40.49 49.59 27.66
N ARG A 42 -39.64 50.32 26.91
CA ARG A 42 -39.97 51.67 26.40
C ARG A 42 -41.15 51.67 25.42
N GLN A 43 -41.36 50.58 24.69
CA GLN A 43 -42.49 50.41 23.78
C GLN A 43 -43.77 49.97 24.51
N GLY A 44 -43.76 49.86 25.84
CA GLY A 44 -44.94 49.50 26.64
C GLY A 44 -45.27 48.01 26.60
N PHE A 45 -44.32 47.16 26.21
CA PHE A 45 -44.52 45.70 26.19
C PHE A 45 -44.73 45.12 27.61
N PHE A 46 -44.14 45.75 28.62
CA PHE A 46 -44.32 45.40 30.04
C PHE A 46 -45.13 46.50 30.73
N LYS A 47 -46.03 46.11 31.64
CA LYS A 47 -46.85 47.06 32.39
C LYS A 47 -46.11 47.57 33.63
N PRO A 48 -46.39 48.80 34.10
CA PRO A 48 -45.83 49.30 35.35
C PRO A 48 -46.16 48.35 36.52
N GLY A 49 -45.13 47.86 37.21
CA GLY A 49 -45.27 46.93 38.34
C GLY A 49 -45.08 45.45 38.01
N GLU A 50 -44.89 45.07 36.75
CA GLU A 50 -44.56 43.68 36.37
C GLU A 50 -43.10 43.35 36.71
N ALA A 51 -42.89 42.24 37.45
CA ALA A 51 -41.57 41.72 37.72
C ALA A 51 -41.04 40.95 36.49
N VAL A 52 -39.98 41.46 35.87
CA VAL A 52 -39.34 40.84 34.71
C VAL A 52 -38.05 40.14 35.14
N LEU A 53 -38.02 38.81 35.07
CA LEU A 53 -36.80 38.03 35.31
C LEU A 53 -36.01 37.91 34.00
N PHE A 54 -34.87 38.59 33.92
CA PHE A 54 -33.93 38.48 32.81
C PHE A 54 -32.85 37.44 33.12
N LEU A 55 -32.88 36.30 32.42
CA LEU A 55 -31.90 35.23 32.58
C LEU A 55 -31.04 35.10 31.31
N HIS A 56 -29.77 35.45 31.39
CA HIS A 56 -28.81 35.29 30.30
C HIS A 56 -27.78 34.22 30.67
N THR A 57 -27.82 33.06 30.01
CA THR A 57 -26.95 31.91 30.32
C THR A 57 -25.74 31.78 29.39
N GLY A 58 -25.57 32.70 28.44
CA GLY A 58 -24.50 32.68 27.44
C GLY A 58 -23.33 33.61 27.80
N GLY A 59 -22.36 33.13 28.57
CA GLY A 59 -21.17 33.94 28.90
C GLY A 59 -20.12 33.27 29.77
N LEU A 60 -20.44 32.15 30.45
CA LEU A 60 -19.47 31.46 31.32
C LEU A 60 -18.08 31.15 30.70
N PRO A 61 -17.93 30.87 29.40
CA PRO A 61 -16.61 30.62 28.83
C PRO A 61 -15.69 31.86 28.74
N SER A 62 -16.20 33.10 28.87
CA SER A 62 -15.39 34.31 28.61
C SER A 62 -14.60 34.78 29.85
N LEU A 63 -15.15 34.63 31.06
CA LEU A 63 -14.57 35.15 32.31
C LEU A 63 -13.35 34.34 32.80
N HIS A 64 -13.34 33.02 32.64
CA HIS A 64 -12.20 32.17 33.06
C HIS A 64 -11.19 31.85 31.94
N ALA A 65 -11.48 32.24 30.69
CA ALA A 65 -10.62 31.88 29.55
C ALA A 65 -9.39 32.79 29.35
N TYR A 66 -9.13 33.74 30.26
CA TYR A 66 -7.94 34.61 30.22
C TYR A 66 -6.84 34.19 31.21
N GLU A 67 -7.18 33.51 32.31
CA GLU A 67 -6.19 33.10 33.31
C GLU A 67 -5.18 32.10 32.74
N SER A 68 -5.64 31.19 31.87
CA SER A 68 -4.78 30.25 31.14
C SER A 68 -3.88 30.94 30.11
N ALA A 69 -4.36 32.01 29.46
CA ALA A 69 -3.58 32.79 28.51
C ALA A 69 -2.48 33.61 29.21
N ASP A 70 -2.75 34.13 30.42
CA ASP A 70 -1.77 34.87 31.21
C ASP A 70 -0.72 33.94 31.82
N ARG A 71 -1.09 32.73 32.27
CA ARG A 71 -0.14 31.69 32.67
C ARG A 71 0.74 31.22 31.50
N TYR A 72 0.16 31.08 30.31
CA TYR A 72 0.93 30.78 29.09
C TYR A 72 1.94 31.89 28.79
N LYS A 73 1.53 33.17 28.87
CA LYS A 73 2.42 34.33 28.72
C LYS A 73 3.62 34.26 29.66
N GLN A 74 3.37 33.98 30.95
CA GLN A 74 4.44 33.83 31.96
C GLN A 74 5.38 32.66 31.62
N THR A 75 4.82 31.55 31.12
CA THR A 75 5.61 30.38 30.71
C THR A 75 6.50 30.68 29.51
N VAL A 76 5.99 31.39 28.49
CA VAL A 76 6.78 31.81 27.32
C VAL A 76 7.92 32.75 27.75
N ARG A 77 7.67 33.67 28.69
CA ARG A 77 8.72 34.53 29.23
C ARG A 77 9.79 33.73 29.98
N TRP A 78 9.38 32.75 30.79
CA TRP A 78 10.32 31.85 31.47
C TRP A 78 11.17 31.02 30.50
N ILE A 79 10.60 30.57 29.37
CA ILE A 79 11.32 29.89 28.29
C ILE A 79 12.38 30.83 27.68
N GLN A 80 12.00 32.08 27.42
CA GLN A 80 12.89 33.10 26.85
C GLN A 80 14.08 33.41 27.76
N ASP A 81 13.84 33.55 29.07
CA ASP A 81 14.90 33.79 30.06
C ASP A 81 15.91 32.63 30.11
N ARG A 82 15.50 31.42 29.71
CA ARG A 82 16.31 30.18 29.66
C ARG A 82 16.59 29.70 28.24
N LYS A 83 16.68 30.60 27.27
CA LYS A 83 16.84 30.29 25.83
C LYS A 83 17.89 29.23 25.49
N LEU A 84 19.03 29.20 26.18
CA LEU A 84 20.09 28.21 25.91
C LEU A 84 19.64 26.77 26.22
N ILE A 85 18.90 26.57 27.32
CA ILE A 85 18.37 25.25 27.70
C ILE A 85 17.33 24.79 26.68
N PHE A 86 16.42 25.68 26.27
CA PHE A 86 15.39 25.34 25.29
C PHE A 86 15.94 25.09 23.88
N MET A 87 17.02 25.78 23.49
CA MET A 87 17.74 25.47 22.26
C MET A 87 18.44 24.11 22.32
N LEU A 88 18.98 23.70 23.48
CA LEU A 88 19.52 22.35 23.66
C LEU A 88 18.41 21.28 23.60
N ILE A 89 17.24 21.53 24.21
CA ILE A 89 16.08 20.65 24.10
C ILE A 89 15.64 20.53 22.64
N TYR A 90 15.57 21.64 21.91
CA TYR A 90 15.28 21.64 20.48
C TYR A 90 16.28 20.77 19.70
N GLY A 91 17.59 20.94 19.95
CA GLY A 91 18.62 20.10 19.36
C GLY A 91 18.41 18.61 19.65
N ALA A 92 18.04 18.26 20.89
CA ALA A 92 17.72 16.88 21.26
C ALA A 92 16.46 16.35 20.53
N VAL A 93 15.43 17.18 20.34
CA VAL A 93 14.21 16.82 19.59
C VAL A 93 14.54 16.58 18.12
N VAL A 94 15.39 17.40 17.50
CA VAL A 94 15.84 17.19 16.12
C VAL A 94 16.67 15.91 15.98
N LEU A 95 17.55 15.62 16.95
CA LEU A 95 18.29 14.35 16.97
C LEU A 95 17.37 13.15 17.15
N LEU A 96 16.35 13.27 18.01
CA LEU A 96 15.32 12.24 18.19
C LEU A 96 14.54 12.02 16.88
N LEU A 97 14.14 13.09 16.19
CA LEU A 97 13.50 13.01 14.87
C LEU A 97 14.35 12.21 13.90
N ALA A 98 15.63 12.59 13.76
CA ALA A 98 16.56 11.93 12.85
C ALA A 98 16.71 10.45 13.21
N GLY A 99 16.86 10.13 14.49
CA GLY A 99 16.97 8.75 14.97
C GLY A 99 15.71 7.91 14.71
N LEU A 100 14.52 8.46 14.94
CA LEU A 100 13.25 7.79 14.67
C LEU A 100 13.02 7.61 13.17
N PHE A 101 13.27 8.64 12.38
CA PHE A 101 13.05 8.64 10.94
C PHE A 101 13.98 7.65 10.23
N LEU A 102 15.25 7.56 10.63
CA LEU A 102 16.21 6.59 10.09
C LEU A 102 15.90 5.14 10.47
N ARG A 103 15.16 4.90 11.56
CA ARG A 103 14.74 3.56 11.99
C ARG A 103 13.39 3.14 11.43
N LEU A 104 12.64 4.08 10.83
CA LEU A 104 11.29 3.81 10.37
C LEU A 104 11.35 2.93 9.11
N PRO A 105 10.75 1.72 9.11
CA PRO A 105 10.78 0.84 7.95
C PRO A 105 10.06 1.49 6.77
N THR A 106 10.57 1.34 5.55
CA THR A 106 9.94 1.91 4.35
C THR A 106 9.04 0.91 3.66
N GLY A 107 7.99 1.41 3.01
CA GLY A 107 7.21 0.66 2.04
C GLY A 107 6.51 1.59 1.06
N PHE A 108 5.80 1.05 0.08
CA PHE A 108 5.07 1.88 -0.88
C PHE A 108 3.63 2.15 -0.47
N LEU A 109 2.86 1.08 -0.28
CA LEU A 109 1.46 1.11 0.10
C LEU A 109 1.22 0.10 1.23
N PRO A 110 0.33 0.39 2.17
CA PRO A 110 -0.07 -0.56 3.20
C PRO A 110 -0.90 -1.69 2.58
N THR A 111 -0.89 -2.85 3.24
CA THR A 111 -1.78 -3.95 2.87
C THR A 111 -3.19 -3.64 3.40
N GLU A 112 -4.20 -3.82 2.55
CA GLU A 112 -5.59 -3.55 2.89
C GLU A 112 -6.43 -4.82 2.71
N ASP A 113 -7.35 -5.08 3.65
CA ASP A 113 -8.35 -6.12 3.47
C ASP A 113 -9.40 -5.63 2.45
N GLN A 114 -9.21 -6.01 1.18
CA GLN A 114 -10.13 -5.70 0.08
C GLN A 114 -11.35 -6.64 0.01
N GLY A 115 -11.55 -7.52 1.00
CA GLY A 115 -12.63 -8.51 0.98
C GLY A 115 -12.37 -9.66 0.01
N GLY A 116 -11.12 -9.89 -0.39
CA GLY A 116 -10.76 -10.99 -1.28
C GLY A 116 -9.36 -11.54 -1.03
N ALA A 117 -9.16 -12.80 -1.40
CA ALA A 117 -7.87 -13.48 -1.36
C ALA A 117 -7.69 -14.35 -2.60
N ILE A 118 -6.44 -14.63 -2.94
CA ILE A 118 -6.07 -15.50 -4.05
C ILE A 118 -5.33 -16.69 -3.48
N VAL A 119 -5.61 -17.88 -3.99
CA VAL A 119 -4.88 -19.10 -3.66
C VAL A 119 -4.31 -19.69 -4.93
N GLN A 120 -3.02 -19.96 -4.95
CA GLN A 120 -2.35 -20.63 -6.05
C GLN A 120 -1.90 -22.00 -5.58
N PHE A 121 -2.10 -23.01 -6.40
CA PHE A 121 -1.60 -24.35 -6.13
C PHE A 121 -0.85 -24.90 -7.34
N GLN A 122 0.32 -25.48 -7.06
CA GLN A 122 1.24 -25.98 -8.07
C GLN A 122 1.70 -27.38 -7.68
N LEU A 123 1.37 -28.34 -8.52
CA LEU A 123 1.83 -29.73 -8.39
C LEU A 123 3.22 -29.88 -9.05
N PRO A 124 3.96 -30.95 -8.70
CA PRO A 124 5.22 -31.29 -9.35
C PRO A 124 5.10 -31.36 -10.89
N ALA A 125 6.23 -31.14 -11.56
CA ALA A 125 6.37 -31.25 -13.01
C ALA A 125 5.78 -32.57 -13.54
N GLY A 126 4.98 -32.48 -14.61
CA GLY A 126 4.35 -33.64 -15.25
C GLY A 126 3.05 -34.15 -14.60
N ALA A 127 2.56 -33.52 -13.53
CA ALA A 127 1.25 -33.87 -12.98
C ALA A 127 0.11 -33.56 -13.98
N THR A 128 -0.83 -34.49 -14.12
CA THR A 128 -1.98 -34.37 -15.02
C THR A 128 -3.07 -33.49 -14.43
N LEU A 129 -3.93 -32.96 -15.31
CA LEU A 129 -5.08 -32.14 -14.88
C LEU A 129 -5.98 -32.87 -13.86
N HIS A 130 -6.14 -34.19 -13.99
CA HIS A 130 -6.92 -34.99 -13.04
C HIS A 130 -6.37 -34.93 -11.62
N ARG A 131 -5.03 -35.00 -11.45
CA ARG A 131 -4.40 -34.85 -10.13
C ARG A 131 -4.57 -33.44 -9.57
N THR A 132 -4.45 -32.43 -10.45
CA THR A 132 -4.63 -31.02 -10.08
C THR A 132 -6.06 -30.75 -9.61
N VAL A 133 -7.07 -31.31 -10.27
CA VAL A 133 -8.48 -31.22 -9.83
C VAL A 133 -8.69 -31.90 -8.48
N ALA A 134 -7.99 -33.00 -8.18
CA ALA A 134 -8.07 -33.63 -6.86
C ALA A 134 -7.50 -32.73 -5.75
N VAL A 135 -6.37 -32.05 -6.01
CA VAL A 135 -5.81 -31.06 -5.08
C VAL A 135 -6.71 -29.84 -4.96
N GLN A 136 -7.28 -29.36 -6.07
CA GLN A 136 -8.24 -28.25 -6.08
C GLN A 136 -9.38 -28.51 -5.10
N ARG A 137 -9.97 -29.71 -5.13
CA ARG A 137 -11.04 -30.10 -4.20
C ARG A 137 -10.58 -30.09 -2.75
N GLN A 138 -9.39 -30.60 -2.44
CA GLN A 138 -8.86 -30.55 -1.06
C GLN A 138 -8.65 -29.12 -0.56
N VAL A 139 -8.21 -28.21 -1.44
CA VAL A 139 -8.08 -26.79 -1.10
C VAL A 139 -9.45 -26.15 -0.87
N GLU A 140 -10.43 -26.43 -1.73
CA GLU A 140 -11.81 -25.98 -1.54
C GLU A 140 -12.40 -26.49 -0.22
N ASP A 141 -12.25 -27.79 0.08
CA ASP A 141 -12.77 -28.43 1.28
C ASP A 141 -12.20 -27.77 2.56
N TYR A 142 -10.90 -27.46 2.58
CA TYR A 142 -10.29 -26.73 3.70
C TYR A 142 -11.00 -25.39 3.96
N PHE A 143 -11.22 -24.60 2.90
CA PHE A 143 -11.86 -23.29 3.03
C PHE A 143 -13.34 -23.41 3.41
N TYR A 144 -14.04 -24.42 2.91
CA TYR A 144 -15.43 -24.70 3.27
C TYR A 144 -15.61 -25.22 4.70
N GLU A 145 -14.64 -25.96 5.25
CA GLU A 145 -14.72 -26.54 6.60
C GLU A 145 -14.19 -25.57 7.67
N TYR A 146 -12.98 -25.03 7.48
CA TYR A 146 -12.27 -24.27 8.51
C TYR A 146 -12.50 -22.76 8.43
N GLU A 147 -12.85 -22.22 7.25
CA GLU A 147 -13.03 -20.78 7.02
C GLU A 147 -14.45 -20.39 6.58
N LYS A 148 -15.43 -21.28 6.85
CA LYS A 148 -16.84 -21.11 6.45
C LYS A 148 -17.46 -19.76 6.81
N GLN A 149 -17.09 -19.19 7.95
CA GLN A 149 -17.63 -17.91 8.43
C GLN A 149 -17.03 -16.71 7.70
N ASN A 150 -15.83 -16.88 7.15
CA ASN A 150 -15.05 -15.82 6.52
C ASN A 150 -15.20 -15.79 5.00
N ILE A 151 -15.73 -16.85 4.40
CA ILE A 151 -15.79 -17.02 2.93
C ILE A 151 -17.23 -16.97 2.46
N ARG A 152 -17.50 -16.06 1.53
CA ARG A 152 -18.79 -15.97 0.85
C ARG A 152 -18.84 -16.89 -0.37
N THR A 153 -17.78 -16.88 -1.17
CA THR A 153 -17.70 -17.68 -2.40
C THR A 153 -16.25 -17.95 -2.74
N MET A 154 -15.95 -19.17 -3.19
CA MET A 154 -14.66 -19.52 -3.76
C MET A 154 -14.88 -20.00 -5.20
N PHE A 155 -14.11 -19.45 -6.13
CA PHE A 155 -14.09 -19.86 -7.53
C PHE A 155 -12.68 -20.32 -7.88
N SER A 156 -12.52 -21.57 -8.30
CA SER A 156 -11.22 -22.14 -8.60
C SER A 156 -11.16 -22.65 -10.03
N VAL A 157 -9.95 -22.66 -10.58
CA VAL A 157 -9.64 -23.09 -11.94
C VAL A 157 -8.40 -23.97 -11.89
N SER A 158 -8.49 -25.16 -12.48
CA SER A 158 -7.35 -26.05 -12.74
C SER A 158 -6.93 -25.96 -14.21
N GLY A 159 -5.65 -26.11 -14.49
CA GLY A 159 -5.11 -26.04 -15.85
C GLY A 159 -4.75 -24.64 -16.32
N GLY A 160 -4.83 -23.64 -15.43
CA GLY A 160 -4.61 -22.24 -15.73
C GLY A 160 -4.96 -21.31 -14.56
N GLY A 161 -4.70 -20.02 -14.75
CA GLY A 161 -4.86 -18.97 -13.75
C GLY A 161 -3.92 -17.79 -14.03
N GLY A 162 -4.02 -16.71 -13.26
CA GLY A 162 -3.05 -15.62 -13.22
C GLY A 162 -1.66 -16.15 -12.84
N GLY A 163 -0.81 -16.29 -13.86
CA GLY A 163 0.52 -16.90 -13.76
C GLY A 163 0.79 -17.87 -14.93
N ALA A 164 1.68 -18.83 -14.71
CA ALA A 164 2.04 -19.83 -15.71
C ALA A 164 0.92 -20.88 -15.90
N SER A 165 0.53 -21.10 -17.15
CA SER A 165 -0.53 -22.06 -17.52
C SER A 165 0.06 -23.45 -17.74
N GLY A 166 -0.51 -24.47 -17.09
CA GLY A 166 -0.09 -25.86 -17.22
C GLY A 166 -1.09 -26.80 -16.56
N GLN A 167 -1.07 -28.08 -16.95
CA GLN A 167 -1.97 -29.08 -16.33
C GLN A 167 -1.73 -29.26 -14.83
N ASN A 168 -0.52 -28.96 -14.35
CA ASN A 168 -0.10 -29.08 -12.96
C ASN A 168 -0.32 -27.79 -12.14
N THR A 169 -0.94 -26.77 -12.70
CA THR A 169 -1.22 -25.51 -11.99
C THR A 169 -2.72 -25.24 -11.85
N GLY A 170 -3.08 -24.50 -10.82
CA GLY A 170 -4.39 -23.92 -10.69
C GLY A 170 -4.42 -22.73 -9.74
N GLN A 171 -5.53 -22.00 -9.78
CA GLN A 171 -5.75 -20.81 -8.98
C GLN A 171 -7.20 -20.75 -8.48
N GLY A 172 -7.35 -20.37 -7.22
CA GLY A 172 -8.59 -20.02 -6.56
C GLY A 172 -8.71 -18.52 -6.31
N PHE A 173 -9.89 -17.98 -6.52
CA PHE A 173 -10.31 -16.63 -6.16
C PHE A 173 -11.32 -16.75 -5.04
N ILE A 174 -10.99 -16.18 -3.88
CA ILE A 174 -11.81 -16.20 -2.68
C ILE A 174 -12.43 -14.82 -2.54
N ASN A 175 -13.76 -14.78 -2.48
CA ASN A 175 -14.52 -13.61 -2.07
C ASN A 175 -14.90 -13.79 -0.60
N LEU A 176 -14.37 -12.94 0.26
CA LEU A 176 -14.60 -12.99 1.70
C LEU A 176 -16.01 -12.44 2.03
N THR A 177 -16.50 -12.78 3.22
CA THR A 177 -17.71 -12.16 3.78
C THR A 177 -17.46 -10.69 4.11
N ASP A 178 -18.54 -9.92 4.27
CA ASP A 178 -18.45 -8.49 4.57
C ASP A 178 -17.70 -8.26 5.89
N TRP A 179 -16.95 -7.16 6.00
CA TRP A 179 -16.20 -6.80 7.20
C TRP A 179 -17.09 -6.70 8.46
N ALA A 180 -18.38 -6.37 8.30
CA ALA A 180 -19.33 -6.34 9.41
C ALA A 180 -19.52 -7.71 10.08
N ASP A 181 -19.44 -8.78 9.29
CA ASP A 181 -19.60 -10.17 9.75
C ASP A 181 -18.25 -10.80 10.15
N ARG A 182 -17.13 -10.25 9.66
CA ARG A 182 -15.74 -10.65 10.00
C ARG A 182 -15.12 -9.76 11.07
N LYS A 183 -15.61 -9.86 12.30
CA LYS A 183 -15.07 -9.07 13.43
C LYS A 183 -13.77 -9.65 13.97
N GLY A 184 -12.85 -8.76 14.36
CA GLY A 184 -11.59 -9.11 15.02
C GLY A 184 -10.41 -9.27 14.05
N LYS A 185 -9.20 -9.08 14.58
CA LYS A 185 -7.96 -9.15 13.79
C LYS A 185 -7.71 -10.54 13.19
N ASP A 186 -8.24 -11.58 13.82
CA ASP A 186 -8.08 -12.95 13.35
C ASP A 186 -8.92 -13.26 12.10
N ASN A 187 -9.94 -12.44 11.80
CA ASN A 187 -10.78 -12.63 10.62
C ASN A 187 -10.41 -11.68 9.48
N SER A 188 -9.27 -10.99 9.56
CA SER A 188 -8.75 -10.19 8.44
C SER A 188 -8.27 -11.09 7.30
N ALA A 189 -8.23 -10.55 6.08
CA ALA A 189 -7.69 -11.25 4.92
C ALA A 189 -6.26 -11.79 5.17
N ASP A 190 -5.38 -10.99 5.77
CA ASP A 190 -4.02 -11.39 6.12
C ASP A 190 -3.97 -12.57 7.11
N ALA A 191 -4.84 -12.55 8.13
CA ALA A 191 -4.90 -13.63 9.12
C ALA A 191 -5.44 -14.94 8.50
N ILE A 192 -6.46 -14.85 7.65
CA ILE A 192 -7.03 -16.00 6.91
C ILE A 192 -5.97 -16.60 5.97
N VAL A 193 -5.28 -15.76 5.21
CA VAL A 193 -4.18 -16.16 4.31
C VAL A 193 -3.03 -16.78 5.09
N GLY A 194 -2.68 -16.23 6.25
CA GLY A 194 -1.65 -16.76 7.14
C GLY A 194 -2.00 -18.17 7.65
N ARG A 195 -3.24 -18.39 8.10
CA ARG A 195 -3.72 -19.72 8.52
C ARG A 195 -3.75 -20.71 7.37
N ALA A 196 -4.27 -20.31 6.22
CA ALA A 196 -4.29 -21.17 5.03
C ALA A 196 -2.88 -21.57 4.61
N SER A 197 -1.94 -20.62 4.58
CA SER A 197 -0.54 -20.88 4.25
C SER A 197 0.12 -21.82 5.25
N ALA A 198 -0.21 -21.71 6.55
CA ALA A 198 0.28 -22.63 7.58
C ALA A 198 -0.31 -24.05 7.42
N ALA A 199 -1.60 -24.16 7.11
CA ALA A 199 -2.28 -25.45 6.91
C ALA A 199 -1.70 -26.24 5.73
N PHE A 200 -1.36 -25.55 4.64
CA PHE A 200 -0.78 -26.18 3.45
C PHE A 200 0.74 -26.27 3.44
N HIS A 201 1.43 -25.80 4.49
CA HIS A 201 2.90 -25.79 4.53
C HIS A 201 3.51 -27.20 4.37
N ASN A 202 2.87 -28.21 4.97
CA ASN A 202 3.31 -29.61 4.93
C ASN A 202 2.57 -30.45 3.87
N PHE A 203 1.87 -29.80 2.94
CA PHE A 203 1.13 -30.50 1.90
C PHE A 203 2.10 -31.15 0.90
N ARG A 204 2.18 -32.48 0.91
CA ARG A 204 3.18 -33.23 0.13
C ARG A 204 2.92 -33.21 -1.38
N ASP A 205 1.66 -33.19 -1.78
CA ASP A 205 1.26 -33.38 -3.17
C ASP A 205 1.32 -32.11 -4.02
N ALA A 206 1.30 -30.94 -3.40
CA ALA A 206 1.37 -29.65 -4.10
C ALA A 206 1.94 -28.55 -3.20
N ARG A 207 2.50 -27.51 -3.81
CA ARG A 207 2.78 -26.24 -3.13
C ARG A 207 1.55 -25.36 -3.24
N VAL A 208 0.98 -24.96 -2.11
CA VAL A 208 -0.18 -24.07 -2.06
C VAL A 208 0.20 -22.78 -1.37
N PHE A 209 -0.12 -21.66 -1.99
CA PHE A 209 0.16 -20.32 -1.50
C PHE A 209 -1.13 -19.52 -1.48
N ALA A 210 -1.48 -18.96 -0.33
CA ALA A 210 -2.53 -17.96 -0.24
C ALA A 210 -1.88 -16.57 -0.18
N LEU A 211 -2.51 -15.57 -0.81
CA LEU A 211 -2.02 -14.21 -0.85
C LEU A 211 -3.17 -13.21 -0.95
N VAL A 212 -2.96 -12.03 -0.38
CA VAL A 212 -3.86 -10.88 -0.50
C VAL A 212 -3.44 -10.08 -1.75
N PRO A 213 -4.39 -9.63 -2.59
CA PRO A 213 -4.07 -8.77 -3.72
C PRO A 213 -3.67 -7.36 -3.25
N PRO A 214 -2.85 -6.63 -4.03
CA PRO A 214 -2.38 -5.32 -3.63
C PRO A 214 -3.47 -4.25 -3.58
N ALA A 215 -3.25 -3.21 -2.75
CA ALA A 215 -4.13 -2.07 -2.56
C ALA A 215 -4.59 -1.42 -3.88
N ILE A 216 -3.71 -1.34 -4.88
CA ILE A 216 -4.02 -0.81 -6.21
C ILE A 216 -3.93 -1.93 -7.25
N ARG A 217 -5.07 -2.21 -7.89
CA ARG A 217 -5.16 -3.17 -9.00
C ARG A 217 -4.25 -2.74 -10.15
N GLY A 218 -3.48 -3.69 -10.69
CA GLY A 218 -2.61 -3.48 -11.86
C GLY A 218 -1.15 -3.13 -11.53
N LEU A 219 -0.78 -2.94 -10.25
CA LEU A 219 0.62 -2.73 -9.86
C LEU A 219 1.38 -4.04 -9.58
N GLY A 220 0.68 -5.16 -9.41
CA GLY A 220 1.28 -6.47 -9.15
C GLY A 220 0.21 -7.55 -8.92
N GLN A 221 0.66 -8.79 -8.76
CA GLN A 221 -0.20 -9.94 -8.44
C GLN A 221 -0.16 -10.33 -6.96
N SER A 222 0.88 -9.93 -6.23
CA SER A 222 1.03 -10.20 -4.80
C SER A 222 1.70 -9.04 -4.09
N ASP A 223 1.39 -8.87 -2.81
CA ASP A 223 2.12 -7.97 -1.92
C ASP A 223 3.55 -8.45 -1.65
N GLY A 224 4.43 -7.50 -1.32
CA GLY A 224 5.85 -7.75 -1.05
C GLY A 224 6.76 -7.18 -2.13
N PHE A 225 7.70 -7.99 -2.61
CA PHE A 225 8.64 -7.62 -3.65
C PHE A 225 8.57 -8.54 -4.89
N THR A 226 8.83 -7.94 -6.05
CA THR A 226 9.05 -8.63 -7.32
C THR A 226 10.38 -8.17 -7.89
N MET A 227 11.30 -9.11 -8.07
CA MET A 227 12.60 -8.87 -8.68
C MET A 227 12.83 -9.78 -9.87
N GLU A 228 13.65 -9.31 -10.78
CA GLU A 228 14.16 -10.04 -11.93
C GLU A 228 15.65 -10.29 -11.70
N LEU A 229 16.03 -11.56 -11.55
CA LEU A 229 17.43 -11.96 -11.58
C LEU A 229 17.85 -12.03 -13.06
N LEU A 230 18.82 -11.23 -13.47
CA LEU A 230 19.28 -11.11 -14.85
C LEU A 230 20.61 -11.85 -15.06
N ASN A 231 20.73 -12.56 -16.18
CA ASN A 231 21.99 -13.13 -16.64
C ASN A 231 22.80 -12.08 -17.43
N SER A 232 23.51 -11.22 -16.70
CA SER A 232 24.23 -10.08 -17.28
C SER A 232 25.60 -10.44 -17.86
N SER A 233 26.21 -11.55 -17.41
CA SER A 233 27.46 -12.04 -18.01
C SER A 233 27.25 -12.89 -19.27
N GLY A 234 26.02 -13.29 -19.57
CA GLY A 234 25.74 -14.23 -20.66
C GLY A 234 26.19 -15.66 -20.36
N MET A 235 26.20 -16.07 -19.08
CA MET A 235 26.62 -17.41 -18.68
C MET A 235 25.70 -18.50 -19.27
N PRO A 236 26.18 -19.74 -19.46
CA PRO A 236 25.35 -20.85 -19.89
C PRO A 236 24.15 -21.08 -18.96
N ARG A 237 23.05 -21.59 -19.52
CA ARG A 237 21.79 -21.77 -18.77
C ARG A 237 21.96 -22.58 -17.48
N ALA A 238 22.70 -23.70 -17.54
CA ALA A 238 22.93 -24.54 -16.37
C ALA A 238 23.65 -23.81 -15.22
N GLU A 239 24.59 -22.91 -15.55
CA GLU A 239 25.26 -22.07 -14.55
C GLU A 239 24.31 -21.02 -13.97
N PHE A 240 23.45 -20.44 -14.81
CA PHE A 240 22.43 -19.48 -14.37
C PHE A 240 21.36 -20.12 -13.49
N ASP A 241 20.99 -21.38 -13.75
CA ASP A 241 20.06 -22.16 -12.93
C ASP A 241 20.65 -22.44 -11.55
N ALA A 242 21.93 -22.79 -11.49
CA ALA A 242 22.65 -22.96 -10.23
C ALA A 242 22.75 -21.64 -9.43
N ALA A 243 22.97 -20.51 -10.12
CA ALA A 243 22.98 -19.18 -9.51
C ALA A 243 21.61 -18.82 -8.92
N ARG A 244 20.53 -19.06 -9.66
CA ARG A 244 19.14 -18.90 -9.20
C ARG A 244 18.86 -19.74 -7.96
N ASP A 245 19.20 -21.02 -7.99
CA ASP A 245 18.91 -21.94 -6.89
C ASP A 245 19.69 -21.60 -5.62
N LYS A 246 20.95 -21.14 -5.79
CA LYS A 246 21.75 -20.59 -4.69
C LYS A 246 21.09 -19.35 -4.07
N LEU A 247 20.57 -18.43 -4.89
CA LEU A 247 19.85 -17.25 -4.39
C LEU A 247 18.60 -17.64 -3.62
N LEU A 248 17.78 -18.55 -4.17
CA LEU A 248 16.54 -19.00 -3.52
C LEU A 248 16.81 -19.73 -2.22
N GLN A 249 17.88 -20.54 -2.15
CA GLN A 249 18.27 -21.21 -0.92
C GLN A 249 18.74 -20.20 0.13
N ALA A 250 19.55 -19.22 -0.25
CA ALA A 250 19.98 -18.16 0.65
C ALA A 250 18.78 -17.33 1.15
N ALA A 251 17.86 -16.98 0.26
CA ALA A 251 16.67 -16.21 0.57
C ALA A 251 15.70 -16.95 1.50
N ARG A 252 15.55 -18.28 1.36
CA ARG A 252 14.74 -19.10 2.28
C ARG A 252 15.33 -19.23 3.67
N ASN A 253 16.65 -19.09 3.79
CA ASN A 253 17.36 -19.15 5.08
C ASN A 253 17.46 -17.78 5.76
N ASP A 254 17.10 -16.70 5.06
CA ASP A 254 17.15 -15.34 5.61
C ASP A 254 15.90 -15.05 6.44
N PRO A 255 16.04 -14.67 7.73
CA PRO A 255 14.90 -14.43 8.61
C PRO A 255 14.11 -13.16 8.25
N ALA A 256 14.64 -12.26 7.41
CA ALA A 256 13.93 -11.05 6.97
C ALA A 256 12.96 -11.32 5.81
N LEU A 257 13.05 -12.49 5.16
CA LEU A 257 12.28 -12.84 3.98
C LEU A 257 11.27 -13.95 4.28
N ALA A 258 10.11 -13.87 3.65
CA ALA A 258 9.08 -14.89 3.71
C ALA A 258 8.52 -15.18 2.31
N SER A 259 8.06 -16.42 2.11
CA SER A 259 7.34 -16.85 0.90
C SER A 259 8.07 -16.59 -0.42
N VAL A 260 9.41 -16.63 -0.41
CA VAL A 260 10.26 -16.41 -1.59
C VAL A 260 10.13 -17.58 -2.57
N ARG A 261 9.72 -17.27 -3.80
CA ARG A 261 9.41 -18.25 -4.84
C ARG A 261 9.74 -17.72 -6.24
N LEU A 262 9.87 -18.65 -7.17
CA LEU A 262 9.90 -18.36 -8.61
C LEU A 262 8.47 -18.26 -9.12
N THR A 263 8.25 -17.35 -10.07
CA THR A 263 6.98 -17.29 -10.83
C THR A 263 6.96 -18.34 -11.95
N GLU A 264 8.13 -18.71 -12.46
CA GLU A 264 8.27 -19.68 -13.55
C GLU A 264 8.02 -21.11 -13.11
N LEU A 265 7.58 -21.93 -14.07
CA LEU A 265 7.39 -23.36 -13.86
C LEU A 265 8.74 -24.09 -13.92
N PRO A 266 8.91 -25.15 -13.10
CA PRO A 266 10.08 -26.00 -13.20
C PRO A 266 10.10 -26.73 -14.55
N ASP A 267 11.31 -27.04 -15.02
CA ASP A 267 11.51 -27.83 -16.23
C ASP A 267 10.76 -29.16 -16.15
N ILE A 268 10.15 -29.55 -17.26
CA ILE A 268 9.38 -30.79 -17.36
C ILE A 268 10.14 -31.83 -18.18
N ALA A 269 9.92 -33.10 -17.85
CA ALA A 269 10.29 -34.19 -18.72
C ALA A 269 9.46 -34.08 -20.01
N THR A 270 10.15 -33.95 -21.15
CA THR A 270 9.55 -33.93 -22.48
C THR A 270 9.93 -35.20 -23.23
N LEU A 271 9.02 -35.60 -24.11
CA LEU A 271 9.27 -36.72 -25.01
C LEU A 271 9.99 -36.21 -26.26
N LYS A 272 11.26 -36.57 -26.41
CA LYS A 272 12.06 -36.23 -27.59
C LYS A 272 11.89 -37.30 -28.65
N ILE A 273 11.39 -36.90 -29.82
CA ILE A 273 11.19 -37.77 -30.98
C ILE A 273 12.30 -37.46 -31.99
N GLU A 274 13.18 -38.43 -32.21
CA GLU A 274 14.28 -38.32 -33.16
C GLU A 274 14.00 -39.18 -34.38
N THR A 275 13.84 -38.54 -35.54
CA THR A 275 13.59 -39.23 -36.82
C THR A 275 14.89 -39.50 -37.56
N ASP A 276 15.07 -40.73 -38.04
CA ASP A 276 16.24 -41.11 -38.85
C ASP A 276 16.00 -40.80 -40.33
N ALA A 277 16.66 -39.76 -40.84
CA ALA A 277 16.55 -39.32 -42.22
C ALA A 277 16.90 -40.42 -43.24
N ARG A 278 17.82 -41.35 -42.91
CA ARG A 278 18.18 -42.46 -43.81
C ARG A 278 17.06 -43.47 -43.93
N LYS A 279 16.37 -43.78 -42.83
CA LYS A 279 15.21 -44.68 -42.81
C LYS A 279 14.00 -44.04 -43.50
N LEU A 280 13.76 -42.75 -43.27
CA LEU A 280 12.71 -42.01 -43.99
C LEU A 280 12.90 -42.10 -45.50
N ALA A 281 14.12 -41.84 -46.00
CA ALA A 281 14.44 -41.93 -47.42
C ALA A 281 14.25 -43.35 -47.98
N ALA A 282 14.70 -44.39 -47.26
CA ALA A 282 14.53 -45.78 -47.66
C ALA A 282 13.05 -46.22 -47.72
N LEU A 283 12.21 -45.65 -46.86
CA LEU A 283 10.76 -45.91 -46.81
C LEU A 283 9.94 -45.00 -47.74
N GLY A 284 10.59 -44.08 -48.46
CA GLY A 284 9.92 -43.13 -49.36
C GLY A 284 9.03 -42.12 -48.64
N LEU A 285 9.41 -41.73 -47.43
CA LEU A 285 8.71 -40.76 -46.57
C LEU A 285 9.42 -39.41 -46.59
N SER A 286 8.66 -38.32 -46.62
CA SER A 286 9.20 -36.97 -46.43
C SER A 286 9.12 -36.53 -44.97
N GLN A 287 10.05 -35.67 -44.53
CA GLN A 287 10.00 -35.08 -43.18
C GLN A 287 8.70 -34.27 -42.96
N SER A 288 8.17 -33.64 -44.01
CA SER A 288 6.92 -32.89 -43.96
C SER A 288 5.71 -33.77 -43.67
N ASP A 289 5.66 -34.99 -44.22
CA ASP A 289 4.54 -35.91 -43.99
C ASP A 289 4.54 -36.41 -42.54
N VAL A 290 5.73 -36.71 -42.01
CA VAL A 290 5.94 -37.10 -40.61
C VAL A 290 5.51 -35.95 -39.68
N ASN A 291 6.01 -34.73 -39.92
CA ASN A 291 5.66 -33.57 -39.10
C ASN A 291 4.17 -33.24 -39.16
N THR A 292 3.53 -33.36 -40.33
CA THR A 292 2.09 -33.11 -40.50
C THR A 292 1.26 -34.16 -39.76
N THR A 293 1.64 -35.43 -39.85
CA THR A 293 0.96 -36.52 -39.15
C THR A 293 1.09 -36.35 -37.64
N LEU A 294 2.30 -36.09 -37.13
CA LEU A 294 2.55 -35.90 -35.70
C LEU A 294 1.81 -34.67 -35.15
N SER A 295 1.94 -33.52 -35.82
CA SER A 295 1.28 -32.28 -35.38
C SER A 295 -0.25 -32.38 -35.42
N THR A 296 -0.81 -33.09 -36.40
CA THR A 296 -2.27 -33.29 -36.48
C THR A 296 -2.74 -34.28 -35.43
N ALA A 297 -2.10 -35.45 -35.30
CA ALA A 297 -2.53 -36.51 -34.39
C ALA A 297 -2.34 -36.13 -32.91
N TRP A 298 -1.17 -35.62 -32.54
CA TRP A 298 -0.82 -35.36 -31.14
C TRP A 298 -1.08 -33.91 -30.71
N GLY A 299 -0.72 -32.94 -31.56
CA GLY A 299 -0.87 -31.51 -31.25
C GLY A 299 -2.28 -30.96 -31.47
N GLY A 300 -3.05 -31.59 -32.36
CA GLY A 300 -4.34 -31.07 -32.82
C GLY A 300 -4.16 -29.93 -33.81
N ARG A 301 -4.82 -30.02 -34.96
CA ARG A 301 -4.71 -29.04 -36.05
C ARG A 301 -6.05 -28.37 -36.30
N TYR A 302 -6.05 -27.04 -36.28
CA TYR A 302 -7.15 -26.25 -36.81
C TYR A 302 -7.19 -26.41 -38.33
N VAL A 303 -8.35 -26.79 -38.88
CA VAL A 303 -8.52 -27.04 -40.32
C VAL A 303 -9.32 -25.93 -40.98
N ASN A 304 -10.49 -25.62 -40.46
CA ASN A 304 -11.40 -24.61 -40.98
C ASN A 304 -12.48 -24.27 -39.93
N ASP A 305 -13.45 -23.45 -40.33
CA ASP A 305 -14.60 -23.09 -39.52
C ASP A 305 -15.89 -23.71 -40.07
N PHE A 306 -16.88 -23.87 -39.19
CA PHE A 306 -18.25 -24.29 -39.52
C PHE A 306 -19.27 -23.44 -38.74
N VAL A 307 -20.52 -23.39 -39.21
CA VAL A 307 -21.59 -22.65 -38.52
C VAL A 307 -22.37 -23.61 -37.61
N ASP A 308 -22.32 -23.37 -36.30
CA ASP A 308 -23.20 -24.01 -35.31
C ASP A 308 -24.17 -22.96 -34.74
N ARG A 309 -25.47 -23.13 -34.99
CA ARG A 309 -26.54 -22.26 -34.48
C ARG A 309 -26.29 -20.76 -34.73
N GLY A 310 -25.90 -20.43 -35.97
CA GLY A 310 -25.64 -19.05 -36.40
C GLY A 310 -24.32 -18.45 -35.90
N ARG A 311 -23.49 -19.22 -35.19
CA ARG A 311 -22.14 -18.80 -34.79
C ARG A 311 -21.10 -19.63 -35.54
N VAL A 312 -20.15 -18.94 -36.15
CA VAL A 312 -18.96 -19.56 -36.73
C VAL A 312 -18.09 -20.13 -35.60
N LYS A 313 -17.74 -21.40 -35.69
CA LYS A 313 -16.90 -22.14 -34.73
C LYS A 313 -15.78 -22.84 -35.46
N ARG A 314 -14.66 -23.03 -34.76
CA ARG A 314 -13.48 -23.71 -35.30
C ARG A 314 -13.66 -25.22 -35.32
N VAL A 315 -13.15 -25.86 -36.37
CA VAL A 315 -13.00 -27.30 -36.49
C VAL A 315 -11.54 -27.67 -36.23
N TYR A 316 -11.33 -28.51 -35.23
CA TYR A 316 -10.02 -29.11 -34.92
C TYR A 316 -10.07 -30.60 -35.25
N VAL A 317 -8.99 -31.10 -35.85
CA VAL A 317 -8.74 -32.52 -36.05
C VAL A 317 -7.58 -32.93 -35.14
N GLN A 318 -7.80 -33.98 -34.35
CA GLN A 318 -6.81 -34.53 -33.44
C GLN A 318 -7.02 -36.05 -33.33
N GLY A 319 -5.97 -36.79 -33.00
CA GLY A 319 -6.10 -38.19 -32.62
C GLY A 319 -6.94 -38.33 -31.35
N ASP A 320 -7.70 -39.42 -31.26
CA ASP A 320 -8.50 -39.70 -30.06
C ASP A 320 -7.60 -40.00 -28.86
N ALA A 321 -8.05 -39.64 -27.65
CA ALA A 321 -7.22 -39.61 -26.45
C ALA A 321 -6.50 -40.95 -26.12
N PRO A 322 -7.11 -42.14 -26.29
CA PRO A 322 -6.46 -43.41 -26.00
C PRO A 322 -5.28 -43.76 -26.91
N TYR A 323 -5.13 -43.10 -28.07
CA TYR A 323 -4.06 -43.37 -29.04
C TYR A 323 -2.94 -42.32 -29.01
N ARG A 324 -2.88 -41.50 -27.94
CA ARG A 324 -1.88 -40.44 -27.75
C ARG A 324 -1.66 -40.11 -26.28
N ALA A 325 -1.85 -41.07 -25.40
CA ALA A 325 -1.71 -40.91 -23.96
C ALA A 325 -0.30 -41.27 -23.49
N GLU A 326 0.30 -42.31 -24.08
CA GLU A 326 1.57 -42.88 -23.68
C GLU A 326 2.58 -42.88 -24.84
N PRO A 327 3.90 -42.80 -24.57
CA PRO A 327 4.92 -42.86 -25.64
C PRO A 327 4.81 -44.07 -26.57
N SER A 328 4.34 -45.22 -26.08
CA SER A 328 4.08 -46.43 -26.86
C SER A 328 3.04 -46.22 -27.95
N ASP A 329 2.03 -45.38 -27.71
CA ASP A 329 0.94 -45.11 -28.65
C ASP A 329 1.45 -44.46 -29.95
N LEU A 330 2.65 -43.86 -29.91
CA LEU A 330 3.26 -43.29 -31.11
C LEU A 330 3.46 -44.36 -32.19
N GLY A 331 3.75 -45.60 -31.80
CA GLY A 331 3.94 -46.73 -32.72
C GLY A 331 2.70 -47.11 -33.53
N GLU A 332 1.50 -46.78 -33.02
CA GLU A 332 0.20 -47.06 -33.67
C GLU A 332 -0.10 -46.09 -34.83
N TRP A 333 0.64 -44.98 -34.93
CA TRP A 333 0.46 -44.02 -36.00
C TRP A 333 1.27 -44.41 -37.25
N TYR A 334 0.60 -44.35 -38.40
CA TYR A 334 1.20 -44.67 -39.70
C TYR A 334 1.31 -43.41 -40.56
N VAL A 335 2.46 -43.24 -41.20
CA VAL A 335 2.71 -42.17 -42.17
C VAL A 335 2.63 -42.76 -43.57
N ARG A 336 1.90 -42.07 -44.45
CA ARG A 336 1.75 -42.45 -45.86
C ARG A 336 2.92 -41.91 -46.67
N GLY A 337 3.63 -42.78 -47.38
CA GLY A 337 4.69 -42.42 -48.33
C GLY A 337 4.17 -42.10 -49.73
N ALA A 338 5.04 -41.55 -50.58
CA ALA A 338 4.68 -41.09 -51.92
C ALA A 338 4.18 -42.20 -52.86
N ALA A 339 4.64 -43.44 -52.68
CA ALA A 339 4.16 -44.60 -53.43
C ALA A 339 3.00 -45.35 -52.74
N GLY A 340 2.36 -44.72 -51.74
CA GLY A 340 1.14 -45.22 -51.09
C GLY A 340 1.37 -46.20 -49.94
N GLN A 341 2.61 -46.62 -49.66
CA GLN A 341 2.96 -47.44 -48.51
C GLN A 341 2.67 -46.72 -47.18
N MET A 342 2.28 -47.50 -46.17
CA MET A 342 2.06 -47.02 -44.80
C MET A 342 3.19 -47.53 -43.92
N ALA A 343 3.95 -46.62 -43.31
CA ALA A 343 5.04 -46.97 -42.41
C ALA A 343 4.69 -46.54 -40.98
N PRO A 344 4.77 -47.44 -39.98
CA PRO A 344 4.53 -47.06 -38.59
C PRO A 344 5.67 -46.17 -38.08
N PHE A 345 5.37 -45.26 -37.17
CA PHE A 345 6.36 -44.34 -36.57
C PHE A 345 7.55 -45.08 -35.93
N SER A 346 7.33 -46.26 -35.37
CA SER A 346 8.37 -47.12 -34.77
C SER A 346 9.45 -47.56 -35.76
N SER A 347 9.17 -47.57 -37.06
CA SER A 347 10.14 -48.01 -38.09
C SER A 347 11.23 -46.98 -38.38
N PHE A 348 10.98 -45.69 -38.15
CA PHE A 348 11.88 -44.59 -38.54
C PHE A 348 12.14 -43.55 -37.44
N ALA A 349 11.41 -43.59 -36.32
CA ALA A 349 11.60 -42.68 -35.19
C ALA A 349 12.07 -43.43 -33.93
N ASN A 350 12.95 -42.80 -33.17
CA ASN A 350 13.33 -43.21 -31.82
C ASN A 350 12.76 -42.22 -30.80
N VAL A 351 12.33 -42.72 -29.66
CA VAL A 351 11.67 -41.93 -28.62
C VAL A 351 12.51 -42.01 -27.35
N SER A 352 12.91 -40.86 -26.81
CA SER A 352 13.67 -40.78 -25.57
C SER A 352 13.15 -39.66 -24.67
N TRP A 353 13.39 -39.79 -23.36
CA TRP A 353 13.08 -38.73 -22.42
C TRP A 353 14.16 -37.66 -22.46
N SER A 354 13.75 -36.40 -22.50
CA SER A 354 14.59 -35.22 -22.38
C SER A 354 14.00 -34.29 -21.32
N GLN A 355 14.75 -33.28 -20.88
CA GLN A 355 14.19 -32.15 -20.14
C GLN A 355 14.10 -30.94 -21.05
N ALA A 356 13.01 -30.19 -20.91
CA ALA A 356 12.88 -28.89 -21.58
C ALA A 356 12.25 -27.87 -20.61
N PRO A 357 12.68 -26.60 -20.67
CA PRO A 357 12.01 -25.52 -19.96
C PRO A 357 10.58 -25.36 -20.43
N THR A 358 9.64 -25.30 -19.50
CA THR A 358 8.23 -24.97 -19.79
C THR A 358 8.04 -23.51 -20.18
N THR A 359 8.86 -22.64 -19.58
CA THR A 359 8.80 -21.19 -19.74
C THR A 359 10.22 -20.64 -19.78
N LEU A 360 10.45 -19.63 -20.62
CA LEU A 360 11.70 -18.88 -20.68
C LEU A 360 11.34 -17.41 -20.49
N SER A 361 11.75 -16.80 -19.37
CA SER A 361 11.55 -15.38 -19.16
C SER A 361 12.70 -14.54 -19.70
N ARG A 362 12.36 -13.33 -20.14
CA ARG A 362 13.31 -12.29 -20.47
C ARG A 362 12.83 -10.97 -19.93
N PHE A 363 13.73 -10.22 -19.31
CA PHE A 363 13.46 -8.86 -18.86
C PHE A 363 14.43 -7.90 -19.56
N ASN A 364 13.88 -6.85 -20.17
CA ASN A 364 14.64 -5.90 -21.00
C ASN A 364 15.52 -6.57 -22.07
N GLY A 365 15.05 -7.70 -22.63
CA GLY A 365 15.76 -8.46 -23.66
C GLY A 365 16.86 -9.39 -23.14
N ILE A 366 17.11 -9.44 -21.83
CA ILE A 366 18.10 -10.33 -21.19
C ILE A 366 17.37 -11.53 -20.58
N SER A 367 17.98 -12.73 -20.60
CA SER A 367 17.41 -13.90 -19.91
C SER A 367 17.27 -13.59 -18.42
N SER A 368 16.07 -13.81 -17.87
CA SER A 368 15.80 -13.52 -16.47
C SER A 368 15.06 -14.64 -15.77
N TYR A 369 15.03 -14.54 -14.45
CA TYR A 369 14.15 -15.29 -13.57
C TYR A 369 13.39 -14.34 -12.67
N GLU A 370 12.06 -14.34 -12.77
CA GLU A 370 11.21 -13.56 -11.87
C GLU A 370 11.10 -14.26 -10.52
N ILE A 371 11.47 -13.55 -9.46
CA ILE A 371 11.41 -13.99 -8.07
C ILE A 371 10.47 -13.05 -7.32
N GLN A 372 9.47 -13.65 -6.68
CA GLN A 372 8.51 -12.97 -5.83
C GLN A 372 8.71 -13.40 -4.38
N GLY A 373 8.49 -12.48 -3.45
CA GLY A 373 8.55 -12.77 -2.03
C GLY A 373 7.93 -11.64 -1.22
N SER A 374 7.93 -11.80 0.10
CA SER A 374 7.41 -10.82 1.04
C SER A 374 8.39 -10.63 2.19
N ALA A 375 8.21 -9.56 2.96
CA ALA A 375 8.91 -9.41 4.23
C ALA A 375 8.41 -10.47 5.22
N ALA A 376 9.28 -10.89 6.14
CA ALA A 376 8.86 -11.69 7.29
C ALA A 376 7.80 -10.94 8.12
N PRO A 377 6.95 -11.64 8.90
CA PRO A 377 5.92 -10.99 9.72
C PRO A 377 6.49 -9.86 10.59
N GLY A 378 5.93 -8.65 10.43
CA GLY A 378 6.40 -7.43 11.13
C GLY A 378 7.54 -6.68 10.43
N GLY A 379 8.06 -7.19 9.32
CA GLY A 379 9.01 -6.48 8.44
C GLY A 379 8.30 -5.65 7.36
N SER A 380 9.06 -4.79 6.67
CA SER A 380 8.54 -3.96 5.58
C SER A 380 9.03 -4.40 4.20
N SER A 381 8.31 -4.02 3.14
CA SER A 381 8.70 -4.33 1.75
C SER A 381 10.09 -3.79 1.42
N GLY A 382 10.44 -2.59 1.87
CA GLY A 382 11.78 -2.02 1.69
C GLY A 382 12.89 -2.84 2.36
N GLN A 383 12.65 -3.38 3.56
CA GLN A 383 13.60 -4.26 4.24
C GLN A 383 13.80 -5.57 3.48
N ALA A 384 12.72 -6.16 2.95
CA ALA A 384 12.80 -7.36 2.12
C ALA A 384 13.57 -7.10 0.82
N MET A 385 13.33 -5.94 0.18
CA MET A 385 14.04 -5.53 -1.02
C MET A 385 15.55 -5.36 -0.76
N GLU A 386 15.94 -4.72 0.34
CA GLU A 386 17.35 -4.56 0.72
C GLU A 386 18.02 -5.90 1.04
N ALA A 387 17.32 -6.79 1.76
CA ALA A 387 17.84 -8.12 2.09
C ALA A 387 18.11 -8.95 0.84
N ILE A 388 17.15 -9.03 -0.10
CA ILE A 388 17.33 -9.82 -1.32
C ILE A 388 18.36 -9.18 -2.27
N GLU A 389 18.45 -7.85 -2.33
CA GLU A 389 19.49 -7.11 -3.07
C GLU A 389 20.88 -7.47 -2.54
N LYS A 390 21.05 -7.50 -1.21
CA LYS A 390 22.30 -7.91 -0.56
C LYS A 390 22.65 -9.38 -0.85
N LEU A 391 21.69 -10.29 -0.85
CA LEU A 391 21.93 -11.69 -1.19
C LEU A 391 22.31 -11.86 -2.67
N ALA A 392 21.61 -11.18 -3.58
CA ALA A 392 21.87 -11.25 -5.01
C ALA A 392 23.25 -10.69 -5.38
N SER A 393 23.71 -9.63 -4.70
CA SER A 393 25.06 -9.05 -4.91
C SER A 393 26.21 -10.02 -4.65
N GLN A 394 25.98 -11.13 -3.93
CA GLN A 394 26.99 -12.15 -3.64
C GLN A 394 27.14 -13.18 -4.77
N ILE A 395 26.32 -13.08 -5.83
CA ILE A 395 26.28 -14.03 -6.94
C ILE A 395 26.90 -13.37 -8.17
N PRO A 396 28.14 -13.73 -8.54
CA PRO A 396 28.85 -13.10 -9.65
C PRO A 396 28.17 -13.40 -10.99
N GLY A 397 28.27 -12.47 -11.93
CA GLY A 397 27.72 -12.61 -13.29
C GLY A 397 26.20 -12.41 -13.38
N THR A 398 25.52 -12.18 -12.26
CA THR A 398 24.11 -11.81 -12.23
C THR A 398 23.94 -10.33 -11.88
N SER A 399 22.83 -9.74 -12.31
CA SER A 399 22.37 -8.43 -11.80
C SER A 399 20.90 -8.51 -11.47
N ILE A 400 20.39 -7.53 -10.73
CA ILE A 400 18.97 -7.45 -10.39
C ILE A 400 18.30 -6.32 -11.15
N ALA A 401 17.02 -6.49 -11.47
CA ALA A 401 16.14 -5.41 -11.85
C ALA A 401 14.83 -5.51 -11.06
N TRP A 402 14.30 -4.37 -10.63
CA TRP A 402 13.02 -4.29 -9.96
C TRP A 402 11.90 -4.14 -10.99
N SER A 403 10.77 -4.81 -10.75
CA SER A 403 9.57 -4.72 -11.59
C SER A 403 8.31 -4.50 -10.74
N GLY A 404 7.19 -4.15 -11.37
CA GLY A 404 5.89 -3.97 -10.71
C GLY A 404 5.93 -2.98 -9.53
N LEU A 405 5.35 -3.38 -8.40
CA LEU A 405 5.30 -2.62 -7.15
C LEU A 405 6.70 -2.24 -6.63
N SER A 406 7.67 -3.16 -6.67
CA SER A 406 9.03 -2.89 -6.17
C SER A 406 9.73 -1.80 -6.96
N TYR A 407 9.48 -1.72 -8.28
CA TYR A 407 10.01 -0.62 -9.08
C TYR A 407 9.41 0.73 -8.66
N GLN A 408 8.09 0.79 -8.43
CA GLN A 408 7.42 2.01 -7.97
C GLN A 408 7.89 2.41 -6.56
N GLU A 409 8.10 1.44 -5.67
CA GLU A 409 8.65 1.68 -4.34
C GLU A 409 10.04 2.32 -4.43
N ARG A 410 10.95 1.75 -5.23
CA ARG A 410 12.32 2.29 -5.41
C ARG A 410 12.31 3.68 -6.03
N LEU A 411 11.39 3.95 -6.96
CA LEU A 411 11.20 5.26 -7.57
C LEU A 411 10.71 6.28 -6.53
N SER A 412 9.68 5.92 -5.75
CA SER A 412 9.09 6.78 -4.72
C SER A 412 10.09 7.10 -3.61
N SER A 413 10.83 6.10 -3.12
CA SER A 413 11.85 6.29 -2.07
C SER A 413 12.96 7.25 -2.51
N GLY A 414 13.33 7.23 -3.80
CA GLY A 414 14.34 8.13 -4.35
C GLY A 414 13.89 9.60 -4.46
N GLN A 415 12.58 9.86 -4.55
CA GLN A 415 12.03 11.20 -4.74
C GLN A 415 11.67 11.92 -3.43
N ALA A 416 11.44 11.18 -2.33
CA ALA A 416 11.00 11.76 -1.07
C ALA A 416 11.94 12.86 -0.51
N PRO A 417 13.28 12.71 -0.48
CA PRO A 417 14.18 13.77 -0.01
C PRO A 417 14.11 15.04 -0.88
N LEU A 418 14.01 14.86 -2.21
CA LEU A 418 13.88 15.97 -3.16
C LEU A 418 12.53 16.69 -2.95
N LEU A 419 11.45 15.93 -2.77
CA LEU A 419 10.11 16.48 -2.50
C LEU A 419 10.11 17.34 -1.24
N TYR A 420 10.66 16.86 -0.13
CA TYR A 420 10.73 17.62 1.11
C TYR A 420 11.65 18.83 0.99
N GLY A 421 12.83 18.68 0.37
CA GLY A 421 13.76 19.78 0.15
C GLY A 421 13.15 20.90 -0.70
N LEU A 422 12.49 20.54 -1.81
CA LEU A 422 11.83 21.51 -2.69
C LEU A 422 10.62 22.16 -2.01
N SER A 423 9.83 21.38 -1.25
CA SER A 423 8.67 21.92 -0.51
C SER A 423 9.13 22.95 0.53
N LEU A 424 10.18 22.64 1.30
CA LEU A 424 10.76 23.57 2.27
C LEU A 424 11.34 24.81 1.60
N LEU A 425 12.00 24.64 0.45
CA LEU A 425 12.54 25.76 -0.34
C LEU A 425 11.42 26.69 -0.83
N VAL A 426 10.34 26.15 -1.39
CA VAL A 426 9.20 26.95 -1.88
C VAL A 426 8.52 27.67 -0.72
N VAL A 427 8.27 26.99 0.40
CA VAL A 427 7.71 27.60 1.62
C VAL A 427 8.62 28.73 2.10
N PHE A 428 9.93 28.50 2.14
CA PHE A 428 10.91 29.51 2.54
C PHE A 428 10.87 30.74 1.63
N LEU A 429 10.89 30.56 0.30
CA LEU A 429 10.87 31.65 -0.66
C LEU A 429 9.56 32.44 -0.63
N CYS A 430 8.41 31.76 -0.49
CA CYS A 430 7.11 32.41 -0.34
C CYS A 430 7.06 33.26 0.92
N LEU A 431 7.58 32.76 2.05
CA LEU A 431 7.65 33.52 3.29
C LEU A 431 8.65 34.68 3.18
N ALA A 432 9.79 34.47 2.52
CA ALA A 432 10.79 35.51 2.34
C ALA A 432 10.23 36.68 1.50
N ALA A 433 9.49 36.36 0.44
CA ALA A 433 8.80 37.34 -0.38
C ALA A 433 7.64 38.02 0.37
N LEU A 434 6.86 37.28 1.15
CA LEU A 434 5.72 37.81 1.91
C LEU A 434 6.14 38.80 3.01
N TYR A 435 7.24 38.50 3.69
CA TYR A 435 7.74 39.30 4.82
C TYR A 435 8.91 40.22 4.47
N GLU A 436 9.38 40.20 3.22
CA GLU A 436 10.55 40.96 2.76
C GLU A 436 11.78 40.74 3.67
N SER A 437 11.93 39.51 4.18
CA SER A 437 12.91 39.17 5.22
C SER A 437 13.36 37.73 5.12
N TRP A 438 14.65 37.49 5.37
CA TRP A 438 15.25 36.15 5.39
C TRP A 438 15.22 35.49 6.77
N SER A 439 15.09 36.28 7.85
CA SER A 439 15.09 35.78 9.23
C SER A 439 13.74 35.22 9.66
N ILE A 440 12.64 35.87 9.25
CA ILE A 440 11.27 35.43 9.55
C ILE A 440 10.97 34.02 9.01
N PRO A 441 11.27 33.71 7.73
CA PRO A 441 11.08 32.36 7.18
C PRO A 441 11.88 31.30 7.94
N LEU A 442 13.12 31.62 8.35
CA LEU A 442 13.95 30.69 9.12
C LEU A 442 13.32 30.36 10.48
N ALA A 443 12.76 31.36 11.16
CA ALA A 443 12.04 31.16 12.43
C ALA A 443 10.82 30.24 12.26
N VAL A 444 10.10 30.35 11.14
CA VAL A 444 8.96 29.47 10.81
C VAL A 444 9.43 28.04 10.53
N LEU A 445 10.51 27.87 9.75
CA LEU A 445 11.03 26.54 9.41
C LEU A 445 11.52 25.76 10.64
N LEU A 446 12.07 26.45 11.65
CA LEU A 446 12.51 25.80 12.91
C LEU A 446 11.35 25.16 13.69
N VAL A 447 10.09 25.50 13.41
CA VAL A 447 8.92 24.87 14.06
C VAL A 447 8.59 23.51 13.44
N ILE A 448 8.98 23.29 12.18
CA ILE A 448 8.59 22.08 11.42
C ILE A 448 9.07 20.79 12.08
N PRO A 449 10.35 20.64 12.53
CA PRO A 449 10.81 19.42 13.19
C PRO A 449 9.98 19.02 14.42
N LEU A 450 9.44 20.00 15.18
CA LEU A 450 8.59 19.68 16.35
C LEU A 450 7.30 19.00 15.93
N GLY A 451 6.68 19.43 14.82
CA GLY A 451 5.48 18.81 14.28
C GLY A 451 5.76 17.40 13.74
N LEU A 452 6.88 17.25 13.03
CA LEU A 452 7.28 15.97 12.43
C LEU A 452 7.62 14.92 13.49
N VAL A 453 8.23 15.29 14.63
CA VAL A 453 8.49 14.34 15.72
C VAL A 453 7.21 13.72 16.24
N GLY A 454 6.15 14.52 16.44
CA GLY A 454 4.86 13.99 16.89
C GLY A 454 4.26 12.99 15.90
N ALA A 455 4.32 13.30 14.60
CA ALA A 455 3.83 12.43 13.54
C ALA A 455 4.63 11.12 13.45
N VAL A 456 5.95 11.20 13.38
CA VAL A 456 6.84 10.03 13.30
C VAL A 456 6.71 9.17 14.56
N LEU A 457 6.67 9.79 15.74
CA LEU A 457 6.50 9.06 17.01
C LEU A 457 5.17 8.29 17.04
N ALA A 458 4.07 8.91 16.61
CA ALA A 458 2.76 8.24 16.57
C ALA A 458 2.75 7.03 15.62
N VAL A 459 3.40 7.15 14.47
CA VAL A 459 3.55 6.07 13.49
C VAL A 459 4.43 4.94 14.05
N THR A 460 5.57 5.29 14.66
CA THR A 460 6.45 4.30 15.30
C THR A 460 5.74 3.56 16.43
N LEU A 461 4.96 4.25 17.27
CA LEU A 461 4.20 3.64 18.37
C LEU A 461 3.10 2.70 17.87
N ARG A 462 2.51 2.98 16.70
CA ARG A 462 1.51 2.12 16.08
C ARG A 462 2.13 0.97 15.26
N GLY A 463 3.45 0.96 15.06
CA GLY A 463 4.13 -0.04 14.23
C GLY A 463 3.86 0.13 12.74
N LEU A 464 3.53 1.35 12.30
CA LEU A 464 3.31 1.67 10.89
C LEU A 464 4.64 1.95 10.18
N ILE A 465 4.60 1.87 8.85
CA ILE A 465 5.74 2.06 7.96
C ILE A 465 5.75 3.46 7.35
N ASN A 466 6.90 3.86 6.81
CA ASN A 466 7.08 5.05 6.00
C ASN A 466 6.62 4.77 4.56
N ASP A 467 5.33 4.99 4.31
CA ASP A 467 4.67 4.84 3.02
C ASP A 467 4.28 6.19 2.40
N VAL A 468 3.66 6.16 1.22
CA VAL A 468 3.21 7.37 0.52
C VAL A 468 2.16 8.14 1.35
N TYR A 469 1.32 7.46 2.12
CA TYR A 469 0.33 8.14 2.98
C TYR A 469 1.00 8.92 4.12
N LEU A 470 2.02 8.35 4.74
CA LEU A 470 2.83 9.05 5.73
C LEU A 470 3.53 10.25 5.09
N GLN A 471 4.09 10.11 3.88
CA GLN A 471 4.76 11.23 3.21
C GLN A 471 3.81 12.43 2.99
N ILE A 472 2.59 12.17 2.52
CA ILE A 472 1.54 13.20 2.38
C ILE A 472 1.14 13.76 3.75
N GLY A 473 1.01 12.91 4.77
CA GLY A 473 0.70 13.30 6.14
C GLY A 473 1.77 14.19 6.77
N LEU A 474 3.06 13.87 6.57
CA LEU A 474 4.19 14.69 7.02
C LEU A 474 4.16 16.05 6.33
N LEU A 475 3.95 16.10 5.01
CA LEU A 475 3.87 17.35 4.24
C LEU A 475 2.70 18.24 4.72
N THR A 476 1.54 17.63 4.98
CA THR A 476 0.39 18.31 5.59
C THR A 476 0.72 18.82 6.99
N THR A 477 1.45 18.05 7.79
CA THR A 477 1.89 18.43 9.14
C THR A 477 2.89 19.59 9.10
N MET A 478 3.81 19.61 8.12
CA MET A 478 4.70 20.75 7.89
C MET A 478 3.90 22.02 7.58
N GLY A 479 2.91 21.93 6.70
CA GLY A 479 2.04 23.05 6.35
C GLY A 479 1.22 23.56 7.54
N LEU A 480 0.66 22.66 8.35
CA LEU A 480 -0.11 23.01 9.56
C LEU A 480 0.78 23.67 10.62
N ALA A 481 1.99 23.13 10.84
CA ALA A 481 2.98 23.70 11.74
C ALA A 481 3.42 25.10 11.27
N ALA A 482 3.71 25.24 9.97
CA ALA A 482 4.07 26.51 9.37
C ALA A 482 2.93 27.54 9.50
N LYS A 483 1.68 27.18 9.19
CA LYS A 483 0.51 28.07 9.36
C LYS A 483 0.41 28.62 10.78
N ASN A 484 0.56 27.75 11.79
CA ASN A 484 0.48 28.16 13.19
C ASN A 484 1.64 29.09 13.57
N ALA A 485 2.85 28.82 13.08
CA ALA A 485 4.03 29.65 13.31
C ALA A 485 3.92 31.03 12.63
N ILE A 486 3.48 31.07 11.37
CA ILE A 486 3.23 32.28 10.58
C ILE A 486 2.29 33.23 11.35
N LEU A 487 1.20 32.72 11.91
CA LEU A 487 0.22 33.53 12.65
C LEU A 487 0.81 34.23 13.90
N ILE A 488 1.78 33.59 14.55
CA ILE A 488 2.49 34.17 15.71
C ILE A 488 3.50 35.20 15.22
N VAL A 489 4.35 34.83 14.26
CA VAL A 489 5.42 35.71 13.77
C VAL A 489 4.86 36.97 13.10
N GLU A 490 3.76 36.85 12.34
CA GLU A 490 3.08 38.00 11.74
C GLU A 490 2.59 39.01 12.80
N PHE A 491 2.02 38.53 13.90
CA PHE A 491 1.52 39.41 14.97
C PHE A 491 2.65 40.03 15.77
N ALA A 492 3.75 39.30 15.95
CA ALA A 492 4.96 39.83 16.57
C ALA A 492 5.57 40.93 15.71
N GLU A 493 5.71 40.69 14.40
CA GLU A 493 6.26 41.64 13.42
C GLU A 493 5.42 42.92 13.35
N GLN A 494 4.08 42.80 13.33
CA GLN A 494 3.19 43.95 13.36
C GLN A 494 3.25 44.74 14.67
N ALA A 495 3.55 44.10 15.79
CA ALA A 495 3.71 44.77 17.09
C ALA A 495 5.09 45.43 17.20
N GLU A 496 6.12 44.83 16.62
CA GLU A 496 7.46 45.39 16.48
C GLU A 496 7.45 46.66 15.61
N LYS A 497 6.77 46.61 14.44
CA LYS A 497 6.56 47.79 13.58
C LYS A 497 5.83 48.95 14.28
N ARG A 498 5.06 48.67 15.34
CA ARG A 498 4.39 49.67 16.19
C ARG A 498 5.29 50.20 17.33
N GLY A 499 6.55 49.80 17.37
CA GLY A 499 7.55 50.24 18.36
C GLY A 499 7.67 49.35 19.60
N THR A 500 7.05 48.17 19.61
CA THR A 500 7.19 47.23 20.74
C THR A 500 8.53 46.48 20.64
N PRO A 501 9.30 46.29 21.72
CA PRO A 501 10.50 45.45 21.68
C PRO A 501 10.20 44.03 21.18
N VAL A 502 11.11 43.45 20.40
CA VAL A 502 10.94 42.15 19.70
C VAL A 502 10.45 41.03 20.62
N VAL A 503 11.04 40.93 21.83
CA VAL A 503 10.71 39.87 22.79
C VAL A 503 9.29 40.05 23.34
N GLU A 504 8.95 41.26 23.75
CA GLU A 504 7.61 41.62 24.23
C GLU A 504 6.55 41.43 23.13
N ALA A 505 6.88 41.80 21.89
CA ALA A 505 6.04 41.60 20.73
C ALA A 505 5.75 40.10 20.49
N ALA A 506 6.78 39.25 20.56
CA ALA A 506 6.63 37.79 20.43
C ALA A 506 5.79 37.18 21.55
N ILE A 507 6.00 37.60 22.79
CA ILE A 507 5.24 37.13 23.96
C ILE A 507 3.76 37.54 23.85
N GLU A 508 3.47 38.77 23.46
CA GLU A 508 2.09 39.24 23.31
C GLU A 508 1.40 38.58 22.11
N ALA A 509 2.11 38.37 21.00
CA ALA A 509 1.61 37.63 19.86
C ALA A 509 1.25 36.18 20.25
N ALA A 510 2.12 35.50 20.99
CA ALA A 510 1.86 34.14 21.48
C ALA A 510 0.58 34.09 22.35
N ARG A 511 0.38 35.07 23.24
CA ARG A 511 -0.83 35.17 24.07
C ARG A 511 -2.10 35.36 23.24
N ILE A 512 -2.08 36.30 22.29
CA ILE A 512 -3.25 36.61 21.44
C ILE A 512 -3.61 35.42 20.55
N ARG A 513 -2.61 34.68 20.06
CA ARG A 513 -2.80 33.58 19.13
C ARG A 513 -3.09 32.23 19.76
N LEU A 514 -2.85 32.05 21.08
CA LEU A 514 -3.07 30.78 21.77
C LEU A 514 -4.47 30.22 21.53
N ARG A 515 -5.53 31.02 21.73
CA ARG A 515 -6.92 30.55 21.59
C ARG A 515 -7.26 30.15 20.14
N PRO A 516 -7.00 30.98 19.12
CA PRO A 516 -7.17 30.57 17.72
C PRO A 516 -6.38 29.31 17.34
N ILE A 517 -5.12 29.20 17.78
CA ILE A 517 -4.25 28.04 17.46
C ILE A 517 -4.78 26.76 18.11
N LEU A 518 -5.20 26.81 19.38
CA LEU A 518 -5.82 25.66 20.05
C LEU A 518 -7.12 25.25 19.39
N MET A 519 -7.97 26.22 19.02
CA MET A 519 -9.23 25.94 18.32
C MET A 519 -8.99 25.20 17.01
N THR A 520 -8.09 25.70 16.15
CA THR A 520 -7.84 25.06 14.85
C THR A 520 -7.11 23.74 14.98
N SER A 521 -6.19 23.61 15.94
CA SER A 521 -5.42 22.38 16.16
C SER A 521 -6.31 21.27 16.74
N LEU A 522 -7.16 21.58 17.73
CA LEU A 522 -8.11 20.62 18.27
C LEU A 522 -9.16 20.20 17.23
N ALA A 523 -9.68 21.15 16.45
CA ALA A 523 -10.59 20.83 15.37
C ALA A 523 -9.96 19.87 14.34
N PHE A 524 -8.69 20.08 14.00
CA PHE A 524 -7.95 19.17 13.12
C PHE A 524 -7.76 17.79 13.75
N VAL A 525 -7.27 17.73 15.00
CA VAL A 525 -7.05 16.47 15.73
C VAL A 525 -8.34 15.66 15.82
N PHE A 526 -9.46 16.27 16.23
CA PHE A 526 -10.75 15.58 16.30
C PHE A 526 -11.35 15.28 14.92
N GLY A 527 -11.00 16.07 13.90
CA GLY A 527 -11.42 15.82 12.51
C GLY A 527 -10.72 14.60 11.89
N VAL A 528 -9.45 14.35 12.22
CA VAL A 528 -8.69 13.19 11.73
C VAL A 528 -8.79 11.98 12.65
N LEU A 529 -9.26 12.16 13.89
CA LEU A 529 -9.41 11.07 14.86
C LEU A 529 -10.24 9.89 14.32
N PRO A 530 -11.37 10.09 13.60
CA PRO A 530 -12.13 8.99 12.99
C PRO A 530 -11.30 8.18 11.98
N LEU A 531 -10.41 8.81 11.22
CA LEU A 531 -9.51 8.11 10.29
C LEU A 531 -8.41 7.35 11.04
N ALA A 532 -7.97 7.86 12.19
CA ALA A 532 -6.97 7.19 13.00
C ALA A 532 -7.51 5.94 13.70
N ILE A 533 -8.81 5.87 14.01
CA ILE A 533 -9.42 4.73 14.74
C ILE A 533 -10.37 3.88 13.87
N SER A 534 -10.46 4.17 12.57
CA SER A 534 -11.36 3.43 11.69
C SER A 534 -10.99 1.94 11.63
N THR A 535 -12.00 1.11 11.39
CA THR A 535 -11.85 -0.33 11.17
C THR A 535 -12.75 -0.76 10.01
N GLY A 536 -12.40 -1.84 9.32
CA GLY A 536 -13.14 -2.34 8.16
C GLY A 536 -12.48 -1.99 6.83
N ALA A 537 -13.27 -1.86 5.77
CA ALA A 537 -12.79 -1.62 4.41
C ALA A 537 -11.92 -0.34 4.31
N GLY A 538 -10.69 -0.49 3.81
CA GLY A 538 -9.75 0.63 3.62
C GLY A 538 -9.23 1.26 4.92
N ALA A 539 -9.39 0.57 6.06
CA ALA A 539 -8.80 0.97 7.33
C ALA A 539 -7.57 0.10 7.64
N ASN A 540 -6.47 0.75 8.04
CA ASN A 540 -5.19 0.12 8.41
C ASN A 540 -5.10 -0.25 9.90
#